data_AF-A0A239QIY7-F1
#
_entry.id   AF-A0A239QIY7-F1
#
_cell.length_a   1.000
_cell.length_b   1.000
_cell.length_c   1.000
_cell.angle_alpha   90.00
_cell.angle_beta   90.00
_cell.angle_gamma   90.00
#
_symmetry.space_group_name_H-M   'P 1'
#
loop_
_entity.id
_entity.type
_entity.pdbx_description
1 polymer ?
#
loop_
_entity_poly.entity_id
_entity_poly.type
_entity_poly.pdbx_seq_one_letter_code
_entity_poly.pdbx_strand_id
1 'polypeptide(L)'
;MSLRFGKGMKQQEALQLNALQLAYIGDSVWELIVRYKLIMKRYNVHHMHKECVSLVNAHSQAVILQKIQDELNETETEIVRRGRNAHAKHSAPRNQDPDEYAASTGFEALFGYLYLTGQNDRISRLVTIIEEVSENG
;
A
#
# COMPACT_ATOMS: atom_id res chain seq x y z
N MET A 1 -13.51 4.63 12.98
CA MET A 1 -13.87 3.24 13.31
C MET A 1 -12.75 2.35 12.78
N SER A 2 -12.00 1.65 13.63
CA SER A 2 -10.92 0.77 13.17
C SER A 2 -11.54 -0.55 12.72
N LEU A 3 -11.44 -0.89 11.43
CA LEU A 3 -11.70 -2.25 10.95
C LEU A 3 -10.56 -3.13 11.46
N ARG A 4 -10.74 -3.76 12.62
CA ARG A 4 -9.84 -4.78 13.16
C ARG A 4 -10.67 -5.99 13.53
N PHE A 5 -10.25 -7.14 13.05
CA PHE A 5 -10.83 -8.41 13.45
C PHE A 5 -9.95 -9.01 14.56
N GLY A 6 -10.22 -8.63 15.82
CA GLY A 6 -9.52 -9.15 17.01
C GLY A 6 -8.42 -8.23 17.58
N LYS A 7 -7.60 -8.79 18.48
CA LYS A 7 -6.41 -8.09 19.02
C LYS A 7 -5.41 -7.91 17.88
N GLY A 8 -5.03 -6.66 17.61
CA GLY A 8 -3.97 -6.34 16.65
C GLY A 8 -2.64 -7.02 16.99
N MET A 9 -1.74 -7.06 16.02
CA MET A 9 -0.42 -7.68 16.14
C MET A 9 0.59 -6.69 16.77
N LYS A 10 1.49 -7.16 17.63
CA LYS A 10 2.60 -6.31 18.10
C LYS A 10 3.56 -6.03 16.94
N GLN A 11 4.25 -4.89 16.97
CA GLN A 11 5.22 -4.55 15.92
C GLN A 11 6.29 -5.63 15.73
N GLN A 12 6.82 -6.17 16.83
CA GLN A 12 7.83 -7.23 16.77
C GLN A 12 7.33 -8.49 16.06
N GLU A 13 6.08 -8.87 16.28
CA GLU A 13 5.44 -10.03 15.63
C GLU A 13 5.23 -9.76 14.15
N ALA A 14 4.76 -8.56 13.79
CA ALA A 14 4.54 -8.16 12.40
C ALA A 14 5.86 -8.11 11.60
N LEU A 15 6.97 -7.71 12.24
CA LEU A 15 8.28 -7.71 11.62
C LEU A 15 8.80 -9.11 11.26
N GLN A 16 8.32 -10.17 11.92
CA GLN A 16 8.67 -11.56 11.61
C GLN A 16 7.90 -12.13 10.42
N LEU A 17 6.79 -11.52 10.01
CA LEU A 17 6.08 -11.94 8.81
C LEU A 17 6.95 -11.73 7.59
N ASN A 18 6.85 -12.62 6.61
CA ASN A 18 7.51 -12.39 5.34
C ASN A 18 6.82 -11.25 4.57
N ALA A 19 7.54 -10.60 3.67
CA ALA A 19 7.03 -9.41 3.01
C ALA A 19 5.81 -9.68 2.12
N LEU A 20 5.68 -10.88 1.55
CA LEU A 20 4.50 -11.26 0.76
C LEU A 20 3.25 -11.44 1.63
N GLN A 21 3.41 -11.91 2.87
CA GLN A 21 2.29 -11.97 3.83
C GLN A 21 1.81 -10.58 4.22
N LEU A 22 2.72 -9.63 4.41
CA LEU A 22 2.37 -8.23 4.65
C LEU A 22 1.70 -7.61 3.42
N ALA A 23 2.26 -7.82 2.23
CA ALA A 23 1.70 -7.32 0.98
C ALA A 23 0.29 -7.86 0.72
N TYR A 24 0.06 -9.16 0.99
CA TYR A 24 -1.24 -9.81 0.82
C TYR A 24 -2.39 -9.08 1.52
N ILE A 25 -2.21 -8.68 2.78
CA ILE A 25 -3.23 -7.90 3.50
C ILE A 25 -3.19 -6.41 3.12
N GLY A 26 -1.99 -5.89 2.84
CA GLY A 26 -1.78 -4.49 2.48
C GLY A 26 -2.46 -4.06 1.18
N ASP A 27 -2.49 -4.94 0.17
CA ASP A 27 -3.23 -4.74 -1.08
C ASP A 27 -4.72 -4.47 -0.81
N SER A 28 -5.34 -5.32 0.01
CA SER A 28 -6.74 -5.14 0.43
C SER A 28 -6.97 -3.85 1.24
N VAL A 29 -6.00 -3.48 2.08
CA VAL A 29 -6.08 -2.23 2.87
C VAL A 29 -6.02 -1.01 1.94
N TRP A 30 -5.09 -1.00 0.98
CA TRP A 30 -4.96 0.10 0.04
C TRP A 30 -6.19 0.20 -0.88
N GLU A 31 -6.67 -0.91 -1.42
CA GLU A 31 -7.86 -0.92 -2.26
C GLU A 31 -9.10 -0.41 -1.49
N LEU A 32 -9.25 -0.79 -0.23
CA LEU A 32 -10.34 -0.27 0.61
C LEU A 32 -10.24 1.24 0.80
N ILE A 33 -9.05 1.79 1.05
CA ILE A 33 -8.81 3.23 1.17
C ILE A 33 -9.20 3.94 -0.13
N VAL A 34 -8.76 3.43 -1.28
CA VAL A 34 -9.09 3.99 -2.61
C VAL A 34 -10.60 3.95 -2.85
N ARG A 35 -11.25 2.81 -2.63
CA ARG A 35 -12.71 2.66 -2.81
C ARG A 35 -13.50 3.55 -1.88
N TYR A 36 -13.08 3.70 -0.62
CA TYR A 36 -13.69 4.63 0.34
C TYR A 36 -13.65 6.07 -0.18
N LYS A 37 -12.52 6.51 -0.74
CA LYS A 37 -12.43 7.86 -1.32
C LYS A 37 -13.30 8.02 -2.56
N LEU A 38 -13.32 7.02 -3.44
CA LEU A 38 -14.10 7.08 -4.68
C LEU A 38 -15.60 7.11 -4.43
N ILE A 39 -16.11 6.37 -3.43
CA ILE A 39 -17.54 6.39 -3.11
C ILE A 39 -18.00 7.75 -2.57
N MET A 40 -17.09 8.50 -1.92
CA MET A 40 -17.36 9.86 -1.45
C MET A 40 -17.48 10.88 -2.60
N LYS A 41 -16.92 10.59 -3.79
CA LYS A 41 -17.00 11.45 -4.99
C LYS A 41 -18.34 11.38 -5.74
N ARG A 42 -19.31 10.56 -5.28
CA ARG A 42 -20.66 10.39 -5.89
C ARG A 42 -20.64 9.98 -7.37
N TYR A 43 -19.62 9.26 -7.81
CA TYR A 43 -19.57 8.69 -9.16
C TYR A 43 -20.50 7.49 -9.33
N ASN A 44 -20.86 7.17 -10.57
CA ASN A 44 -21.51 5.89 -10.87
C ASN A 44 -20.53 4.72 -10.69
N VAL A 45 -21.06 3.49 -10.51
CA VAL A 45 -20.26 2.29 -10.23
C VAL A 45 -19.20 2.00 -11.30
N HIS A 46 -19.53 2.22 -12.58
CA HIS A 46 -18.60 2.00 -13.69
C HIS A 46 -17.39 2.94 -13.62
N HIS A 47 -17.62 4.22 -13.35
CA HIS A 47 -16.54 5.19 -13.15
C HIS A 47 -15.73 4.87 -11.91
N MET A 48 -16.37 4.53 -10.78
CA MET A 48 -15.64 4.13 -9.57
C MET A 48 -14.73 2.91 -9.83
N HIS A 49 -15.20 1.91 -10.57
CA HIS A 49 -14.37 0.75 -10.90
C HIS A 49 -13.15 1.12 -11.75
N LYS A 50 -13.34 1.91 -12.81
CA LYS A 50 -12.24 2.36 -13.67
C LYS A 50 -11.18 3.16 -12.90
N GLU A 51 -11.63 4.13 -12.11
CA GLU A 51 -10.74 4.96 -11.28
C GLU A 51 -10.04 4.13 -10.19
N CYS A 52 -10.71 3.14 -9.62
CA CYS A 52 -10.09 2.24 -8.65
C CYS A 52 -8.93 1.48 -9.30
N VAL A 53 -9.17 0.84 -10.45
CA VAL A 53 -8.15 0.09 -11.19
C VAL A 53 -6.97 0.98 -11.59
N SER A 54 -7.23 2.23 -11.99
CA SER A 54 -6.16 3.17 -12.32
C SER A 54 -5.34 3.63 -11.11
N LEU A 55 -5.84 3.49 -9.88
CA LEU A 55 -5.14 3.90 -8.65
C LEU A 55 -4.48 2.74 -7.90
N VAL A 56 -4.97 1.50 -8.07
CA VAL A 56 -4.45 0.31 -7.37
C VAL A 56 -3.51 -0.55 -8.21
N ASN A 57 -3.26 -0.21 -9.48
CA ASN A 57 -2.29 -0.95 -10.30
C ASN A 57 -0.83 -0.73 -9.84
N ALA A 58 0.06 -1.66 -10.20
CA ALA A 58 1.46 -1.66 -9.79
C ALA A 58 2.23 -0.37 -10.15
N HIS A 59 2.02 0.14 -11.37
CA HIS A 59 2.62 1.41 -11.80
C HIS A 59 2.26 2.56 -10.86
N SER A 60 0.97 2.69 -10.56
CA SER A 60 0.46 3.79 -9.72
C SER A 60 0.96 3.67 -8.29
N GLN A 61 0.98 2.44 -7.74
CA GLN A 61 1.56 2.19 -6.42
C GLN A 61 3.06 2.49 -6.38
N ALA A 62 3.82 2.16 -7.44
CA ALA A 62 5.23 2.47 -7.55
C ALA A 62 5.50 3.98 -7.57
N VAL A 63 4.73 4.73 -8.35
CA VAL A 63 4.80 6.21 -8.40
C VAL A 63 4.45 6.82 -7.04
N ILE A 64 3.39 6.33 -6.39
CA ILE A 64 2.99 6.78 -5.06
C ILE A 64 4.08 6.51 -4.03
N LEU A 65 4.70 5.34 -4.06
CA LEU A 65 5.77 4.98 -3.14
C LEU A 65 6.97 5.94 -3.26
N GLN A 66 7.35 6.33 -4.48
CA GLN A 66 8.41 7.31 -4.70
C GLN A 66 8.08 8.66 -4.06
N LYS A 67 6.81 9.10 -4.12
CA LYS A 67 6.35 10.37 -3.57
C LYS A 67 6.38 10.42 -2.04
N ILE A 68 6.21 9.29 -1.36
CA ILE A 68 6.20 9.22 0.10
C ILE A 68 7.52 8.72 0.69
N GLN A 69 8.54 8.45 -0.14
CA GLN A 69 9.76 7.76 0.29
C GLN A 69 10.51 8.53 1.39
N ASP A 70 10.60 9.85 1.28
CA ASP A 70 11.29 10.72 2.25
C ASP A 70 10.53 10.87 3.57
N GLU A 71 9.25 10.50 3.59
CA GLU A 71 8.41 10.55 4.78
C GLU A 71 8.54 9.30 5.63
N LEU A 72 9.13 8.22 5.10
CA LEU A 72 9.22 6.93 5.79
C LEU A 72 10.30 6.96 6.87
N ASN A 73 9.97 6.39 8.04
CA ASN A 73 10.99 6.13 9.06
C ASN A 73 11.84 4.89 8.69
N GLU A 74 12.88 4.63 9.48
CA GLU A 74 13.81 3.52 9.23
C GLU A 74 13.12 2.14 9.17
N THR A 75 12.14 1.90 10.05
CA THR A 75 11.40 0.63 10.10
C THR A 75 10.53 0.47 8.85
N GLU A 76 9.81 1.52 8.47
CA GLU A 76 8.95 1.56 7.28
C GLU A 76 9.78 1.38 6.00
N THR A 77 10.93 2.05 5.93
CA THR A 77 11.88 1.94 4.82
C THR A 77 12.39 0.50 4.66
N GLU A 78 12.75 -0.15 5.77
CA GLU A 78 13.20 -1.55 5.76
C GLU A 78 12.08 -2.51 5.33
N ILE A 79 10.84 -2.29 5.76
CA ILE A 79 9.68 -3.08 5.32
C ILE A 79 9.48 -2.96 3.80
N VAL A 80 9.51 -1.73 3.28
CA VAL A 80 9.42 -1.48 1.83
C VAL A 80 10.54 -2.18 1.08
N ARG A 81 11.78 -2.06 1.56
CA ARG A 81 12.95 -2.72 0.96
C ARG A 81 12.79 -4.24 0.93
N ARG A 82 12.26 -4.84 2.00
CA ARG A 82 11.98 -6.29 2.05
C ARG A 82 10.90 -6.69 1.05
N GLY A 83 9.84 -5.89 0.89
CA GLY A 83 8.80 -6.13 -0.12
C GLY A 83 9.34 -6.06 -1.55
N ARG A 84 10.15 -5.05 -1.88
CA ARG A 84 10.80 -4.92 -3.20
C ARG A 84 11.67 -6.14 -3.55
N ASN A 85 12.31 -6.74 -2.56
CA ASN A 85 13.17 -7.90 -2.76
C ASN A 85 12.45 -9.25 -2.62
N ALA A 86 11.14 -9.26 -2.34
CA ALA A 86 10.41 -10.49 -2.06
C ALA A 86 10.31 -11.44 -3.27
N HIS A 87 10.35 -10.87 -4.48
CA HIS A 87 10.24 -11.58 -5.74
C HIS A 87 11.59 -11.92 -6.39
N ALA A 88 12.72 -11.80 -5.69
CA ALA A 88 14.05 -12.10 -6.23
C ALA A 88 14.22 -13.51 -6.85
N LYS A 89 13.29 -14.45 -6.59
CA LYS A 89 13.26 -15.82 -7.15
C LYS A 89 12.07 -16.10 -8.08
N HIS A 90 11.08 -15.21 -8.17
CA HIS A 90 9.88 -15.39 -8.99
C HIS A 90 9.66 -14.14 -9.84
N SER A 91 9.88 -14.26 -11.15
CA SER A 91 9.73 -13.16 -12.08
C SER A 91 8.34 -12.54 -12.01
N ALA A 92 8.27 -11.22 -12.21
CA ALA A 92 6.99 -10.52 -12.39
C ALA A 92 6.15 -11.22 -13.49
N PRO A 93 4.81 -11.15 -13.43
CA PRO A 93 3.95 -11.63 -14.50
C PRO A 93 4.39 -11.07 -15.86
N ARG A 94 4.24 -11.84 -16.94
CA ARG A 94 4.77 -11.52 -18.29
C ARG A 94 4.42 -10.12 -18.84
N ASN A 95 3.41 -9.46 -18.31
CA ASN A 95 2.90 -8.16 -18.77
C ASN A 95 3.11 -7.03 -17.75
N GLN A 96 3.93 -7.22 -16.72
CA GLN A 96 4.23 -6.18 -15.73
C GLN A 96 5.70 -5.81 -15.77
N ASP A 97 5.98 -4.51 -15.61
CA ASP A 97 7.33 -4.03 -15.41
C ASP A 97 7.88 -4.60 -14.08
N PRO A 98 9.04 -5.28 -14.08
CA PRO A 98 9.57 -5.91 -12.86
C PRO A 98 9.85 -4.94 -11.72
N ASP A 99 10.29 -3.71 -12.03
CA ASP A 99 10.63 -2.70 -11.03
C ASP A 99 9.37 -2.09 -10.41
N GLU A 100 8.33 -1.86 -11.23
CA GLU A 100 7.01 -1.43 -10.74
C GLU A 100 6.36 -2.50 -9.89
N TYR A 101 6.42 -3.78 -10.30
CA TYR A 101 5.88 -4.88 -9.53
C TYR A 101 6.57 -5.00 -8.17
N ALA A 102 7.90 -4.96 -8.14
CA ALA A 102 8.67 -4.96 -6.90
C ALA A 102 8.31 -3.76 -6.01
N ALA A 103 8.23 -2.56 -6.58
CA ALA A 103 7.85 -1.35 -5.84
C ALA A 103 6.44 -1.46 -5.25
N SER A 104 5.46 -1.94 -6.02
CA SER A 104 4.08 -2.21 -5.57
C SER A 104 4.07 -3.16 -4.38
N THR A 105 4.80 -4.28 -4.44
CA THR A 105 4.89 -5.23 -3.31
C THR A 105 5.51 -4.57 -2.06
N GLY A 106 6.49 -3.68 -2.23
CA GLY A 106 7.04 -2.87 -1.14
C GLY A 106 6.00 -1.94 -0.50
N PHE A 107 5.22 -1.26 -1.33
CA PHE A 107 4.13 -0.38 -0.90
C PHE A 107 3.03 -1.15 -0.15
N GLU A 108 2.58 -2.27 -0.70
CA GLU A 108 1.57 -3.14 -0.07
C GLU A 108 2.10 -3.65 1.29
N ALA A 109 3.35 -4.10 1.35
CA ALA A 109 3.94 -4.57 2.60
C ALA A 109 3.94 -3.49 3.70
N LEU A 110 4.21 -2.23 3.34
CA LEU A 110 4.13 -1.09 4.26
C LEU A 110 2.72 -0.92 4.84
N PHE A 111 1.69 -0.84 3.99
CA PHE A 111 0.31 -0.67 4.44
C PHE A 111 -0.19 -1.89 5.23
N GLY A 112 0.25 -3.09 4.87
CA GLY A 112 -0.04 -4.31 5.63
C GLY A 112 0.56 -4.26 7.04
N TYR A 113 1.81 -3.84 7.20
CA TYR A 113 2.44 -3.68 8.50
C TYR A 113 1.71 -2.65 9.37
N LEU A 114 1.45 -1.46 8.84
CA LEU A 114 0.77 -0.39 9.58
C LEU A 114 -0.63 -0.84 10.01
N TYR A 115 -1.35 -1.53 9.13
CA TYR A 115 -2.66 -2.07 9.41
C TYR A 115 -2.60 -3.16 10.48
N LEU A 116 -1.71 -4.14 10.42
CA LEU A 116 -1.66 -5.20 11.44
C LEU A 116 -1.29 -4.63 12.82
N THR A 117 -0.42 -3.62 12.85
CA THR A 117 0.10 -3.02 14.10
C THR A 117 -0.76 -1.92 14.69
N GLY A 118 -1.79 -1.43 13.99
CA GLY A 118 -2.71 -0.42 14.56
C GLY A 118 -2.30 1.00 14.44
N GLN A 119 -1.42 1.28 13.49
CA GLN A 119 -0.94 2.62 13.21
C GLN A 119 -1.90 3.35 12.26
N ASN A 120 -3.18 3.40 12.61
CA ASN A 120 -4.23 4.04 11.80
C ASN A 120 -3.93 5.53 11.56
N ASP A 121 -3.37 6.22 12.55
CA ASP A 121 -2.99 7.63 12.42
C ASP A 121 -1.84 7.79 11.41
N ARG A 122 -0.90 6.84 11.39
CA ARG A 122 0.19 6.83 10.42
C ARG A 122 -0.30 6.54 9.01
N ILE A 123 -1.21 5.57 8.85
CA ILE A 123 -1.91 5.32 7.57
C ILE A 123 -2.57 6.62 7.10
N SER A 124 -3.33 7.28 7.97
CA SER A 124 -4.06 8.50 7.63
C SER A 124 -3.11 9.61 7.18
N ARG A 125 -1.98 9.81 7.87
CA ARG A 125 -0.94 10.78 7.48
C ARG A 125 -0.34 10.49 6.10
N LEU A 126 0.08 9.26 5.84
CA LEU A 126 0.62 8.88 4.52
C LEU A 126 -0.42 9.10 3.42
N VAL A 127 -1.66 8.72 3.69
CA VAL A 127 -2.78 8.92 2.75
C VAL A 127 -3.01 10.39 2.43
N THR A 128 -2.91 11.29 3.41
CA THR A 128 -2.99 12.75 3.21
C THR A 128 -1.84 13.27 2.35
N ILE A 129 -0.60 12.86 2.63
CA ILE A 129 0.57 13.27 1.82
C ILE A 129 0.38 12.83 0.36
N ILE A 130 -0.11 11.61 0.13
CA ILE A 130 -0.37 11.10 -1.23
C ILE A 130 -1.39 11.98 -1.98
N GLU A 131 -2.40 12.50 -1.29
CA GLU A 131 -3.40 13.41 -1.87
C GLU A 131 -2.79 14.76 -2.21
N GLU A 132 -2.06 15.37 -1.29
CA GLU A 132 -1.43 16.69 -1.48
C GLU A 132 -0.47 16.69 -2.68
N VAL A 133 0.28 15.59 -2.88
CA VAL A 133 1.20 15.44 -4.02
C VAL A 133 0.49 15.05 -5.32
N SER A 134 -0.79 14.68 -5.27
CA SER A 134 -1.60 14.38 -6.46
C SER A 134 -2.42 15.58 -6.94
N GLU A 135 -2.65 16.58 -6.09
CA GLU A 135 -3.33 17.83 -6.45
C GLU A 135 -2.36 18.90 -7.01
N ASN A 136 -1.06 18.79 -6.70
CA ASN A 136 -0.03 19.75 -7.07
C ASN A 136 0.82 19.35 -8.31
N GLY A 137 0.44 18.29 -9.03
CA GLY A 137 1.12 17.82 -10.25
C GLY A 137 0.14 17.52 -11.36
#